data_AF-A0A195DKY7-F1
#
_entry.id   AF-A0A195DKY7-F1
#
_cell.length_a   1.000
_cell.length_b   1.000
_cell.length_c   1.000
_cell.angle_alpha   90.00
_cell.angle_beta   90.00
_cell.angle_gamma   90.00
#
_symmetry.space_group_name_H-M   'P 1'
#
loop_
_entity.id
_entity.type
_entity.pdbx_description
1 polymer ?
#
loop_
_entity_poly.entity_id
_entity_poly.type
_entity_poly.pdbx_seq_one_letter_code
_entity_poly.pdbx_strand_id
1 'polypeptide(L)'
;MSELVWGIKNGDLEQVRDIVENKNIDVNQMIDGRTPLHYAADYGQSEVVRYLLEKGANANATDKHGITTLLAAIWEGHTNCVKLLLEKGAKPDGLTPDGTSYLDAAEKDEIKQLLKLH
;
A
#
# COMPACT_ATOMS: atom_id res chain seq x y z
N MET A 1 9.24 12.49 -9.16
CA MET A 1 7.95 12.78 -8.48
C MET A 1 6.87 13.00 -9.52
N SER A 2 6.04 12.00 -9.74
CA SER A 2 4.86 12.09 -10.61
C SER A 2 3.73 12.86 -9.92
N GLU A 3 2.90 13.58 -10.70
CA GLU A 3 1.73 14.32 -10.19
C GLU A 3 0.78 13.42 -9.38
N LEU A 4 0.62 12.16 -9.79
CA LEU A 4 -0.17 11.17 -9.04
C LEU A 4 0.34 11.03 -7.59
N VAL A 5 1.65 10.86 -7.41
CA VAL A 5 2.26 10.65 -6.08
C VAL A 5 2.10 11.89 -5.20
N TRP A 6 2.14 13.08 -5.81
CA TRP A 6 1.90 14.31 -5.08
C TRP A 6 0.45 14.40 -4.56
N GLY A 7 -0.54 14.05 -5.39
CA GLY A 7 -1.94 13.96 -4.96
C GLY A 7 -2.15 12.93 -3.84
N ILE A 8 -1.51 11.76 -3.95
CA ILE A 8 -1.54 10.74 -2.90
C ILE A 8 -0.94 11.29 -1.60
N LYS A 9 0.22 11.94 -1.67
CA LYS A 9 0.89 12.52 -0.51
C LYS A 9 0.03 13.54 0.24
N ASN A 10 -0.69 14.38 -0.49
CA ASN A 10 -1.58 15.37 0.12
C ASN A 10 -2.92 14.79 0.61
N GLY A 11 -3.27 13.57 0.18
CA GLY A 11 -4.57 12.96 0.45
C GLY A 11 -5.69 13.49 -0.46
N ASP A 12 -5.35 14.17 -1.56
CA ASP A 12 -6.30 14.71 -2.52
C ASP A 12 -6.85 13.59 -3.42
N LEU A 13 -7.83 12.84 -2.91
CA LEU A 13 -8.48 11.74 -3.61
C LEU A 13 -9.04 12.17 -4.98
N GLU A 14 -9.64 13.35 -5.07
CA GLU A 14 -10.20 13.86 -6.34
C GLU A 14 -9.12 14.01 -7.40
N GLN A 15 -7.94 14.52 -7.03
CA GLN A 15 -6.83 14.64 -7.96
C GLN A 15 -6.28 13.27 -8.37
N VAL A 16 -6.16 12.32 -7.42
CA VAL A 16 -5.75 10.95 -7.73
C VAL A 16 -6.75 10.29 -8.69
N ARG A 17 -8.04 10.46 -8.43
CA ARG A 17 -9.12 9.93 -9.27
C ARG A 17 -9.09 10.52 -10.67
N ASP A 18 -9.00 11.84 -10.77
CA ASP A 18 -8.94 12.51 -12.06
C ASP A 18 -7.71 12.05 -12.84
N ILE A 19 -6.54 11.95 -12.21
CA ILE A 19 -5.32 11.48 -12.88
C ILE A 19 -5.46 10.01 -13.34
N VAL A 20 -6.00 9.12 -12.50
CA VAL A 20 -6.18 7.71 -12.87
C VAL A 20 -7.20 7.58 -14.01
N GLU A 21 -8.30 8.33 -13.98
CA GLU A 21 -9.37 8.27 -14.98
C GLU A 21 -9.03 9.02 -16.29
N ASN A 22 -8.48 10.24 -16.23
CA ASN A 22 -8.14 11.04 -17.41
C ASN A 22 -6.83 10.63 -18.07
N LYS A 23 -5.77 10.35 -17.29
CA LYS A 23 -4.46 9.98 -17.86
C LYS A 23 -4.34 8.48 -18.14
N ASN A 24 -5.38 7.70 -17.82
CA ASN A 24 -5.44 6.25 -18.02
C ASN A 24 -4.16 5.55 -17.49
N ILE A 25 -3.70 6.00 -16.33
CA ILE A 25 -2.49 5.48 -15.69
C ILE A 25 -2.82 4.12 -15.08
N ASP A 26 -1.98 3.12 -15.38
CA ASP A 26 -2.04 1.85 -14.70
C ASP A 26 -1.79 2.05 -13.20
N VAL A 27 -2.77 1.72 -12.36
CA VAL A 27 -2.65 1.78 -10.88
C VAL A 27 -1.55 0.86 -10.32
N ASN A 28 -1.04 -0.05 -11.16
CA ASN A 28 0.06 -0.95 -10.88
C ASN A 28 1.41 -0.49 -11.46
N GLN A 29 1.46 0.65 -12.15
CA GLN A 29 2.69 1.18 -12.72
C GLN A 29 3.69 1.52 -11.61
N MET A 30 4.94 1.12 -11.78
CA MET A 30 6.03 1.52 -10.89
C MET A 30 6.43 2.97 -11.19
N ILE A 31 6.21 3.85 -10.23
CA ILE A 31 6.61 5.25 -10.24
C ILE A 31 7.79 5.41 -9.28
N ASP A 32 8.94 5.85 -9.77
CA ASP A 32 10.17 6.01 -8.97
C ASP A 32 10.60 4.72 -8.22
N GLY A 33 10.15 3.56 -8.72
CA GLY A 33 10.43 2.23 -8.15
C GLY A 33 9.39 1.71 -7.16
N ARG A 34 8.28 2.42 -6.92
CA ARG A 34 7.17 2.03 -6.04
C ARG A 34 5.84 2.14 -6.78
N THR A 35 4.83 1.34 -6.41
CA THR A 35 3.49 1.49 -7.00
C THR A 35 2.70 2.62 -6.32
N PRO A 36 1.67 3.19 -6.98
CA PRO A 36 0.75 4.14 -6.35
C PRO A 36 0.21 3.64 -5.01
N LEU A 37 -0.11 2.34 -4.93
CA LEU A 37 -0.59 1.71 -3.71
C LEU A 37 0.46 1.71 -2.60
N HIS A 38 1.76 1.54 -2.92
CA HIS A 38 2.83 1.71 -1.94
C HIS A 38 2.84 3.10 -1.35
N TYR A 39 2.77 4.15 -2.18
CA TYR A 39 2.74 5.52 -1.67
C TYR A 39 1.52 5.77 -0.78
N ALA A 40 0.35 5.27 -1.18
CA ALA A 40 -0.86 5.42 -0.38
C ALA A 40 -0.74 4.70 0.97
N ALA A 41 -0.14 3.51 1.00
CA ALA A 41 0.16 2.77 2.21
C ALA A 41 1.21 3.47 3.09
N ASP A 42 2.30 3.99 2.50
CA ASP A 42 3.40 4.71 3.17
C ASP A 42 2.88 5.98 3.86
N TYR A 43 2.01 6.74 3.16
CA TYR A 43 1.41 7.96 3.69
C TYR A 43 0.19 7.72 4.60
N GLY A 44 -0.26 6.47 4.77
CA GLY A 44 -1.42 6.15 5.61
C GLY A 44 -2.77 6.59 5.03
N GLN A 45 -2.83 6.81 3.72
CA GLN A 45 -4.00 7.35 3.02
C GLN A 45 -5.01 6.26 2.70
N SER A 46 -5.75 5.81 3.73
CA SER A 46 -6.69 4.68 3.64
C SER A 46 -7.75 4.83 2.55
N GLU A 47 -8.23 6.05 2.31
CA GLU A 47 -9.23 6.33 1.26
C GLU A 47 -8.63 6.15 -0.13
N VAL A 48 -7.39 6.60 -0.34
CA VAL A 48 -6.66 6.40 -1.60
C VAL A 48 -6.34 4.92 -1.81
N VAL A 49 -5.94 4.20 -0.76
CA VAL A 49 -5.73 2.75 -0.80
C VAL A 49 -7.00 2.03 -1.26
N ARG A 50 -8.16 2.36 -0.67
CA ARG A 50 -9.45 1.78 -1.06
C ARG A 50 -9.75 2.04 -2.53
N TYR A 51 -9.61 3.28 -2.99
CA TYR A 51 -9.89 3.66 -4.37
C TYR A 51 -8.97 2.93 -5.37
N LEU A 52 -7.66 2.88 -5.09
CA LEU A 52 -6.71 2.16 -5.93
C LEU A 52 -7.04 0.67 -6.02
N LEU A 53 -7.40 0.04 -4.89
CA LEU A 53 -7.83 -1.37 -4.86
C LEU A 53 -9.12 -1.60 -5.65
N GLU A 54 -10.09 -0.68 -5.59
CA GLU A 54 -11.32 -0.73 -6.40
C GLU A 54 -11.04 -0.61 -7.90
N LYS A 55 -9.99 0.12 -8.28
CA LYS A 55 -9.52 0.20 -9.67
C LYS A 55 -8.69 -1.01 -10.12
N GLY A 56 -8.48 -2.00 -9.26
CA GLY A 56 -7.72 -3.21 -9.58
C GLY A 56 -6.23 -3.12 -9.29
N ALA A 57 -5.82 -2.24 -8.36
CA ALA A 57 -4.46 -2.26 -7.86
C ALA A 57 -4.15 -3.61 -7.19
N ASN A 58 -2.94 -4.12 -7.43
CA ASN A 58 -2.46 -5.34 -6.84
C ASN A 58 -2.06 -5.07 -5.38
N ALA A 59 -2.85 -5.58 -4.44
CA ALA A 59 -2.56 -5.47 -3.00
C ALA A 59 -1.24 -6.14 -2.59
N ASN A 60 -0.77 -7.11 -3.38
CA ASN A 60 0.50 -7.81 -3.20
C ASN A 60 1.59 -7.26 -4.13
N ALA A 61 1.44 -6.02 -4.64
CA ALA A 61 2.50 -5.39 -5.41
C ALA A 61 3.77 -5.26 -4.57
N THR A 62 4.92 -5.44 -5.22
CA THR A 62 6.24 -5.24 -4.64
C THR A 62 6.92 -4.03 -5.26
N ASP A 63 7.69 -3.29 -4.48
CA ASP A 63 8.55 -2.23 -4.96
C ASP A 63 9.86 -2.78 -5.57
N LYS A 64 10.74 -1.88 -6.03
CA LYS A 64 12.05 -2.23 -6.60
C LYS A 64 12.99 -2.96 -5.64
N HIS A 65 12.73 -2.91 -4.33
CA HIS A 65 13.49 -3.60 -3.29
C HIS A 65 12.83 -4.93 -2.90
N GLY A 66 11.69 -5.29 -3.49
CA GLY A 66 10.93 -6.48 -3.11
C GLY A 66 10.06 -6.27 -1.88
N ILE A 67 9.93 -5.03 -1.38
CA ILE A 67 9.03 -4.69 -0.27
C ILE A 67 7.61 -4.73 -0.80
N THR A 68 6.71 -5.42 -0.12
CA THR A 68 5.29 -5.44 -0.50
C THR A 68 4.55 -4.24 0.08
N THR A 69 3.45 -3.84 -0.56
CA THR A 69 2.63 -2.71 -0.09
C THR A 69 2.12 -2.89 1.35
N LEU A 70 1.79 -4.13 1.74
CA LEU A 70 1.41 -4.46 3.11
C LEU A 70 2.57 -4.20 4.08
N LEU A 71 3.81 -4.57 3.73
CA LEU A 71 4.98 -4.35 4.56
C LEU A 71 5.25 -2.85 4.79
N ALA A 72 5.08 -2.02 3.77
CA ALA A 72 5.19 -0.57 3.90
C ALA A 72 4.16 -0.01 4.90
N ALA A 73 2.89 -0.42 4.81
CA ALA A 73 1.87 -0.02 5.77
C ALA A 73 2.17 -0.52 7.21
N ILE A 74 2.81 -1.68 7.34
CA ILE A 74 3.21 -2.27 8.62
C ILE A 74 4.34 -1.47 9.27
N TRP A 75 5.39 -1.15 8.52
CA TRP A 75 6.54 -0.38 9.00
C TRP A 75 6.14 1.01 9.46
N GLU A 76 5.31 1.69 8.67
CA GLU A 76 4.81 3.01 9.03
C GLU A 76 3.74 2.95 10.15
N GLY A 77 3.24 1.76 10.47
CA GLY A 77 2.33 1.56 11.58
C GLY A 77 0.89 2.01 11.28
N HIS A 78 0.48 1.98 10.01
CA HIS A 78 -0.83 2.43 9.51
C HIS A 78 -1.86 1.30 9.56
N THR A 79 -2.36 1.01 10.76
CA THR A 79 -3.28 -0.10 11.06
C THR A 79 -4.51 -0.14 10.13
N ASN A 80 -5.09 1.02 9.79
CA ASN A 80 -6.24 1.10 8.88
C ASN A 80 -5.90 0.66 7.45
N CYS A 81 -4.72 1.03 6.94
CA CYS A 81 -4.27 0.62 5.61
C CYS A 81 -3.98 -0.89 5.59
N VAL A 82 -3.31 -1.41 6.63
CA VAL A 82 -3.07 -2.85 6.79
C VAL A 82 -4.39 -3.62 6.76
N LYS A 83 -5.38 -3.18 7.53
CA LYS A 83 -6.70 -3.83 7.58
C LYS A 83 -7.39 -3.84 6.21
N LEU A 84 -7.38 -2.71 5.50
CA LEU A 84 -7.96 -2.63 4.14
C LEU A 84 -7.26 -3.55 3.14
N LEU A 85 -5.93 -3.63 3.21
CA LEU A 85 -5.14 -4.52 2.36
C LEU A 85 -5.47 -5.98 2.65
N LEU A 86 -5.56 -6.37 3.93
CA LEU A 86 -5.94 -7.73 4.34
C LEU A 86 -7.37 -8.08 3.90
N GLU A 87 -8.34 -7.17 4.07
CA GLU A 87 -9.71 -7.35 3.58
C GLU A 87 -9.78 -7.55 2.07
N LYS A 88 -8.83 -6.98 1.32
CA LYS A 88 -8.71 -7.12 -0.14
C LYS A 88 -7.82 -8.28 -0.57
N GLY A 89 -7.41 -9.15 0.36
CA GLY A 89 -6.66 -10.37 0.06
C GLY A 89 -5.14 -10.17 -0.06
N ALA A 90 -4.59 -9.10 0.52
CA ALA A 90 -3.15 -9.03 0.75
C ALA A 90 -2.71 -10.19 1.66
N LYS A 91 -1.58 -10.82 1.35
CA LYS A 91 -1.09 -11.95 2.12
C LYS A 91 -0.35 -11.45 3.37
N PRO A 92 -0.83 -11.76 4.59
CA PRO A 92 -0.14 -11.41 5.83
C PRO A 92 1.14 -12.24 6.05
N ASP A 93 1.21 -13.43 5.48
CA ASP A 93 2.33 -14.39 5.63
C ASP A 93 3.42 -14.19 4.56
N GLY A 94 3.68 -12.95 4.19
CA GLY A 94 4.82 -12.62 3.33
C GLY A 94 6.13 -12.80 4.10
N LEU A 95 7.22 -13.02 3.38
CA LEU A 95 8.56 -12.75 3.89
C LEU A 95 9.00 -11.38 3.36
N THR A 96 9.67 -10.59 4.18
CA THR A 96 10.36 -9.41 3.69
C THR A 96 11.43 -9.84 2.68
N PRO A 97 11.90 -8.94 1.80
CA PRO A 97 13.04 -9.25 0.93
C PRO A 97 14.30 -9.70 1.70
N ASP A 98 14.43 -9.33 2.98
CA ASP A 98 15.48 -9.79 3.89
C ASP A 98 15.22 -11.19 4.50
N GLY A 99 14.10 -11.82 4.18
CA GLY A 99 13.70 -13.12 4.73
C GLY A 99 13.09 -13.06 6.14
N THR A 100 12.81 -11.86 6.64
CA THR A 100 12.18 -11.63 7.94
C THR A 100 10.67 -11.82 7.83
N SER A 101 10.02 -12.36 8.86
CA SER A 101 8.56 -12.47 8.88
C SER A 101 7.92 -11.09 9.08
N TYR A 102 6.73 -10.88 8.53
CA TYR A 102 5.98 -9.62 8.71
C TYR A 102 5.64 -9.36 10.18
N LEU A 103 5.52 -10.43 10.99
CA LEU A 103 5.32 -10.34 12.43
C LEU A 103 6.50 -9.71 13.17
N ASP A 104 7.73 -9.97 12.71
CA ASP A 104 8.95 -9.39 13.27
C ASP A 104 9.18 -7.97 12.75
N ALA A 105 8.71 -7.67 11.54
CA ALA A 105 8.77 -6.34 10.94
C ALA A 105 7.76 -5.35 11.54
N ALA A 106 6.64 -5.83 12.04
CA ALA A 106 5.66 -5.00 12.74
C ALA A 106 6.24 -4.50 14.07
N GLU A 107 6.52 -3.21 14.21
CA GLU A 107 6.91 -2.65 15.52
C GLU A 107 5.72 -2.59 16.48
N LYS A 108 4.50 -2.33 15.97
CA LYS A 108 3.28 -2.20 16.78
C LYS A 108 2.60 -3.55 17.02
N ASP A 109 2.31 -3.85 18.28
CA ASP A 109 1.57 -5.06 18.68
C ASP A 109 0.18 -5.17 18.06
N GLU A 110 -0.51 -4.05 17.82
CA GLU A 110 -1.80 -4.04 17.10
C GLU A 110 -1.70 -4.68 15.71
N ILE A 111 -0.64 -4.38 14.98
CA ILE A 111 -0.44 -4.90 13.64
C ILE A 111 -0.06 -6.37 13.70
N LYS A 112 0.79 -6.77 14.66
CA LYS A 112 1.07 -8.20 14.93
C LYS A 112 -0.21 -8.96 15.24
N GLN A 113 -1.12 -8.36 16.01
CA GLN A 113 -2.39 -8.97 16.36
C GLN A 113 -3.30 -9.13 15.15
N LEU A 114 -3.36 -8.13 14.26
CA LEU A 114 -4.11 -8.23 13.00
C LEU A 114 -3.54 -9.31 12.08
N LEU A 115 -2.21 -9.38 11.96
CA LEU A 115 -1.54 -10.39 11.15
C LEU A 115 -1.72 -11.81 11.71
N LYS A 116 -1.83 -11.98 13.03
CA LYS A 116 -2.14 -13.27 13.67
C LYS A 116 -3.60 -13.69 13.53
N LEU A 117 -4.49 -12.75 13.23
CA LEU A 117 -5.94 -12.99 13.18
C LEU A 117 -6.41 -13.42 11.78
N HIS A 118 -5.55 -13.35 10.76
CA HIS A 118 -5.82 -13.75 9.37
C HIS A 118 -4.81 -14.81 8.94
#